data_AF-A0A2N6SCI8-F1
#
_entry.id   AF-A0A2N6SCI8-F1
#
_cell.length_a   1.000
_cell.length_b   1.000
_cell.length_c   1.000
_cell.angle_alpha   90.00
_cell.angle_beta   90.00
_cell.angle_gamma   90.00
#
_symmetry.space_group_name_H-M   'P 1'
#
loop_
_entity.id
_entity.type
_entity.pdbx_description
1 polymer ?
#
loop_
_entity_poly.entity_id
_entity_poly.type
_entity_poly.pdbx_seq_one_letter_code
_entity_poly.pdbx_strand_id
1 'polypeptide(L)'
;MSNDLLGRITQTFEKRLKNVSIKATSYEDVNDYAVALGEILTTAFNIHITENPGEIIEQILNDRLKENHRLITDFGKMVQDILNKQAKIGLETQIPQINQSRIDGLVSRLKEDDFEQSKWLLGSPIV
;
A
#
# COMPACT_ATOMS: atom_id res chain seq x y z
N MET A 1 9.60 12.91 18.40
CA MET A 1 10.39 12.39 17.25
C MET A 1 9.65 11.29 16.49
N SER A 2 8.87 10.42 17.13
CA SER A 2 8.07 9.38 16.44
C SER A 2 7.01 9.94 15.46
N ASN A 3 6.30 11.01 15.82
CA ASN A 3 5.29 11.63 14.94
C ASN A 3 5.84 12.26 13.64
N ASP A 4 7.15 12.44 13.52
CA ASP A 4 7.78 13.07 12.36
C ASP A 4 8.06 12.06 11.22
N LEU A 5 8.46 10.83 11.55
CA LEU A 5 8.83 9.83 10.53
C LEU A 5 7.64 9.37 9.69
N LEU A 6 6.54 8.97 10.35
CA LEU A 6 5.32 8.60 9.64
C LEU A 6 4.79 9.78 8.80
N GLY A 7 4.83 11.01 9.35
CA GLY A 7 4.44 12.22 8.62
C GLY A 7 5.25 12.43 7.33
N ARG A 8 6.57 12.26 7.37
CA ARG A 8 7.45 12.37 6.18
C ARG A 8 7.19 11.29 5.14
N ILE A 9 6.96 10.04 5.57
CA ILE A 9 6.58 8.93 4.68
C ILE A 9 5.24 9.24 4.00
N THR A 10 4.23 9.63 4.78
CA THR A 10 2.91 10.02 4.28
C THR A 10 2.99 11.15 3.27
N GLN A 11 3.71 12.23 3.59
CA GLN A 11 3.88 13.37 2.68
C GLN A 11 4.53 12.96 1.36
N THR A 12 5.53 12.07 1.41
CA THR A 12 6.23 11.58 0.20
C THR A 12 5.31 10.70 -0.64
N PHE A 13 4.56 9.80 -0.01
CA PHE A 13 3.56 8.97 -0.66
C PHE A 13 2.49 9.84 -1.35
N GLU A 14 1.85 10.74 -0.62
CA GLU A 14 0.79 11.62 -1.15
C GLU A 14 1.28 12.54 -2.27
N LYS A 15 2.50 13.08 -2.16
CA LYS A 15 3.08 13.91 -3.21
C LYS A 15 3.27 13.14 -4.51
N ARG A 16 3.72 11.89 -4.43
CA ARG A 16 3.93 11.02 -5.61
C ARG A 16 2.61 10.49 -6.15
N LEU A 17 1.66 10.17 -5.28
CA LEU A 17 0.32 9.70 -5.63
C LEU A 17 -0.41 10.68 -6.56
N LYS A 18 -0.21 11.99 -6.39
CA LYS A 18 -0.79 13.03 -7.27
C LYS A 18 -0.40 12.90 -8.74
N ASN A 19 0.70 12.21 -9.04
CA ASN A 19 1.17 12.00 -10.40
C ASN A 19 0.67 10.67 -11.00
N VAL A 20 -0.04 9.84 -10.22
CA VAL A 20 -0.63 8.60 -10.71
C VAL A 20 -1.93 8.93 -11.43
N SER A 21 -1.95 8.67 -12.74
CA SER A 21 -3.15 8.82 -13.57
C SER A 21 -3.33 7.55 -14.38
N ILE A 22 -4.27 6.72 -13.95
CA ILE A 22 -4.61 5.45 -14.59
C ILE A 22 -6.12 5.46 -14.84
N LYS A 23 -6.51 5.07 -16.05
CA LYS A 23 -7.92 4.99 -16.47
C LYS A 23 -8.62 3.87 -15.70
N ALA A 24 -9.92 3.95 -15.46
CA ALA A 24 -10.67 2.91 -14.75
C ALA A 24 -11.56 2.11 -15.74
N THR A 25 -10.96 1.26 -16.57
CA THR A 25 -11.67 0.55 -17.65
C THR A 25 -11.67 -0.97 -17.51
N SER A 26 -10.62 -1.55 -16.95
CA SER A 26 -10.48 -3.01 -16.79
C SER A 26 -9.69 -3.36 -15.52
N TYR A 27 -9.66 -4.65 -15.19
CA TYR A 27 -8.81 -5.14 -14.09
C TYR A 27 -7.31 -5.06 -14.38
N GLU A 28 -6.91 -4.90 -15.64
CA GLU A 28 -5.51 -4.57 -15.99
C GLU A 28 -5.15 -3.21 -15.40
N ASP A 29 -6.05 -2.22 -15.51
CA ASP A 29 -5.84 -0.91 -14.90
C ASP A 29 -5.77 -0.98 -13.37
N VAL A 30 -6.54 -1.88 -12.74
CA VAL A 30 -6.49 -2.10 -11.28
C VAL A 30 -5.12 -2.64 -10.87
N ASN A 31 -4.59 -3.58 -11.64
CA ASN A 31 -3.24 -4.11 -11.42
C ASN A 31 -2.19 -3.00 -11.59
N ASP A 32 -2.27 -2.21 -12.67
CA ASP A 32 -1.33 -1.12 -12.92
C ASP A 32 -1.36 -0.08 -11.79
N TYR A 33 -2.56 0.22 -11.27
CA TYR A 33 -2.73 1.10 -10.13
C TYR A 33 -2.12 0.52 -8.85
N ALA A 34 -2.34 -0.77 -8.58
CA ALA A 34 -1.75 -1.46 -7.44
C ALA A 34 -0.21 -1.47 -7.50
N VAL A 35 0.37 -1.78 -8.66
CA VAL A 35 1.82 -1.74 -8.88
C VAL A 35 2.37 -0.33 -8.63
N ALA A 36 1.73 0.71 -9.21
CA ALA A 36 2.18 2.09 -9.05
C ALA A 36 2.14 2.53 -7.57
N LEU A 37 1.08 2.19 -6.84
CA LEU A 37 0.98 2.51 -5.42
C LEU A 37 2.02 1.77 -4.58
N GLY A 38 2.27 0.49 -4.87
CA GLY A 38 3.32 -0.30 -4.24
C GLY A 38 4.69 0.32 -4.43
N GLU A 39 5.06 0.69 -5.66
CA GLU A 39 6.34 1.35 -5.97
C GLU A 39 6.51 2.69 -5.26
N ILE A 40 5.44 3.50 -5.21
CA ILE A 40 5.44 4.78 -4.49
C ILE A 40 5.66 4.57 -2.99
N LEU A 41 4.99 3.57 -2.41
CA LEU A 41 5.10 3.26 -1.00
C LEU A 41 6.48 2.72 -0.64
N THR A 42 6.99 1.74 -1.39
CA THR A 42 8.35 1.23 -1.27
C THR A 42 9.38 2.35 -1.39
N THR A 43 9.20 3.27 -2.34
CA THR A 43 10.07 4.44 -2.46
C THR A 43 10.02 5.32 -1.22
N ALA A 44 8.84 5.58 -0.66
CA ALA A 44 8.70 6.38 0.56
C ALA A 44 9.36 5.70 1.77
N PHE A 45 9.22 4.38 1.92
CA PHE A 45 9.92 3.63 2.96
C PHE A 45 11.44 3.72 2.81
N ASN A 46 11.98 3.46 1.62
CA ASN A 46 13.42 3.49 1.37
C ASN A 46 14.06 4.88 1.57
N ILE A 47 13.31 5.96 1.31
CA ILE A 47 13.82 7.34 1.51
C ILE A 47 13.94 7.67 3.01
N HIS A 48 13.00 7.21 3.84
CA HIS A 48 12.87 7.71 5.21
C HIS A 48 13.25 6.71 6.30
N ILE A 49 13.13 5.41 6.04
CA ILE A 49 13.49 4.34 6.98
C ILE A 49 14.91 3.85 6.67
N THR A 50 15.89 4.72 6.90
CA THR A 50 17.31 4.42 6.63
C THR A 50 17.99 3.65 7.78
N GLU A 51 17.42 3.75 8.97
CA GLU A 51 17.88 3.12 10.22
C GLU A 51 16.70 2.46 10.93
N ASN A 52 16.97 1.59 11.91
CA ASN A 52 15.94 0.89 12.65
C ASN A 52 15.00 1.89 13.35
N PRO A 53 13.72 1.97 12.95
CA PRO A 53 12.79 2.93 13.55
C PRO A 53 12.27 2.46 14.93
N GLY A 54 12.60 1.24 15.37
CA GLY A 54 12.17 0.67 16.65
C GLY A 54 10.66 0.44 16.69
N GLU A 55 10.02 0.81 17.81
CA GLU A 55 8.60 0.51 18.04
C GLU A 55 7.63 1.11 17.00
N ILE A 56 8.01 2.20 16.32
CA ILE A 56 7.12 2.86 15.35
C ILE A 56 6.99 2.09 14.02
N ILE A 57 7.82 1.08 13.73
CA ILE A 57 7.70 0.31 12.47
C ILE A 57 6.30 -0.29 12.32
N GLU A 58 5.73 -0.78 13.41
CA GLU A 58 4.42 -1.41 13.42
C GLU A 58 3.32 -0.42 13.09
N GLN A 59 3.39 0.79 13.66
CA GLN A 59 2.47 1.87 13.35
C GLN A 59 2.59 2.30 11.88
N ILE A 60 3.82 2.45 11.36
CA ILE A 60 4.07 2.84 9.97
C ILE A 60 3.48 1.81 8.99
N LEU A 61 3.78 0.52 9.21
CA LEU A 61 3.33 -0.54 8.32
C LEU A 61 1.82 -0.73 8.39
N ASN A 62 1.22 -0.72 9.58
CA ASN A 62 -0.23 -0.80 9.71
C ASN A 62 -0.91 0.36 8.99
N ASP A 63 -0.46 1.59 9.22
CA ASP A 63 -1.09 2.77 8.66
C ASP A 63 -0.96 2.81 7.13
N ARG A 64 0.27 2.68 6.61
CA ARG A 64 0.52 2.83 5.17
C ARG A 64 0.06 1.64 4.33
N LEU A 65 0.20 0.40 4.80
CA LEU A 65 -0.26 -0.78 4.05
C LEU A 65 -1.79 -0.90 4.04
N LYS A 66 -2.47 -0.46 5.12
CA LYS A 66 -3.94 -0.36 5.14
C LYS A 66 -4.44 0.67 4.15
N GLU A 67 -3.81 1.83 4.11
CA GLU A 67 -4.18 2.86 3.14
C GLU A 67 -3.91 2.41 1.69
N ASN A 68 -2.79 1.72 1.44
CA ASN A 68 -2.49 1.12 0.15
C ASN A 68 -3.59 0.16 -0.31
N HIS A 69 -3.98 -0.79 0.57
CA HIS A 69 -5.08 -1.73 0.32
C HIS A 69 -6.39 -1.00 0.04
N ARG A 70 -6.74 -0.01 0.87
CA ARG A 70 -7.98 0.77 0.71
C ARG A 70 -8.03 1.44 -0.66
N LEU A 71 -6.97 2.14 -1.07
CA LEU A 71 -6.91 2.81 -2.37
C LEU A 71 -7.06 1.82 -3.54
N ILE A 72 -6.37 0.67 -3.49
CA ILE A 72 -6.46 -0.37 -4.52
C ILE A 72 -7.88 -0.93 -4.62
N THR A 73 -8.48 -1.26 -3.47
CA THR A 73 -9.83 -1.83 -3.45
C THR A 73 -10.92 -0.84 -3.84
N ASP A 74 -10.78 0.45 -3.49
CA ASP A 74 -11.69 1.50 -3.94
C ASP A 74 -11.62 1.70 -5.46
N PHE A 75 -10.40 1.65 -6.03
CA PHE A 75 -10.22 1.71 -7.48
C PHE A 75 -10.79 0.47 -8.19
N GLY A 76 -10.51 -0.73 -7.66
CA GLY A 76 -11.11 -1.97 -8.14
C GLY A 76 -12.64 -1.97 -8.07
N LYS A 77 -13.20 -1.38 -7.00
CA LYS A 77 -14.64 -1.20 -6.86
C LYS A 77 -15.20 -0.34 -7.99
N MET A 78 -14.57 0.79 -8.28
CA MET A 78 -14.97 1.67 -9.37
C MET A 78 -14.97 0.94 -10.71
N VAL A 79 -13.91 0.18 -11.01
CA VAL A 79 -13.79 -0.61 -12.24
C VAL A 79 -14.90 -1.66 -12.33
N GLN A 80 -15.13 -2.44 -11.28
CA GLN A 80 -16.17 -3.47 -11.30
C GLN A 80 -17.58 -2.88 -11.40
N ASP A 81 -17.86 -1.73 -10.76
CA ASP A 81 -19.15 -1.04 -10.88
C ASP A 81 -19.40 -0.58 -12.33
N ILE A 82 -18.36 -0.14 -13.04
CA ILE A 82 -18.43 0.22 -14.46
C ILE A 82 -18.74 -1.03 -15.30
N LEU A 83 -18.00 -2.13 -15.08
CA LEU A 83 -18.19 -3.39 -15.81
C LEU A 83 -19.57 -3.99 -15.56
N ASN A 84 -20.06 -3.98 -14.32
CA ASN A 84 -21.40 -4.46 -13.97
C ASN A 84 -22.48 -3.69 -14.72
N LYS A 85 -22.38 -2.35 -14.77
CA LYS A 85 -23.31 -1.50 -15.52
C LYS A 85 -23.30 -1.80 -17.01
N GLN A 86 -22.12 -1.96 -17.61
CA GLN A 86 -21.99 -2.29 -19.04
C GLN A 86 -22.58 -3.66 -19.37
N ALA A 87 -22.38 -4.65 -18.49
CA ALA A 87 -22.88 -6.01 -18.65
C ALA A 87 -24.34 -6.19 -18.18
N LYS A 88 -24.99 -5.15 -17.63
CA LYS A 88 -26.32 -5.21 -17.02
C LYS A 88 -26.43 -6.23 -15.87
N ILE A 89 -25.35 -6.38 -15.11
CA ILE A 89 -25.29 -7.21 -13.91
C ILE A 89 -25.74 -6.38 -12.71
N GLY A 90 -26.74 -6.87 -11.96
CA GLY A 90 -27.30 -6.19 -10.78
C GLY A 90 -26.64 -6.56 -9.45
N LEU A 91 -25.42 -7.11 -9.48
CA LEU A 91 -24.69 -7.52 -8.28
C LEU A 91 -23.85 -6.38 -7.73
N GLU A 92 -23.78 -6.28 -6.40
CA GLU A 92 -22.87 -5.36 -5.73
C GLU A 92 -21.42 -5.86 -5.84
N THR A 93 -20.52 -4.91 -6.06
CA THR A 93 -19.09 -5.20 -6.08
C THR A 93 -18.60 -5.69 -4.71
N GLN A 94 -17.87 -6.79 -4.72
CA GLN A 94 -17.24 -7.36 -3.52
C GLN A 94 -15.93 -6.64 -3.22
N ILE A 95 -15.72 -6.28 -1.95
CA ILE A 95 -14.51 -5.63 -1.47
C ILE A 95 -13.70 -6.65 -0.66
N PRO A 96 -12.48 -7.02 -1.07
CA PRO A 96 -11.68 -7.96 -0.32
C PRO A 96 -11.21 -7.34 1.00
N GLN A 97 -11.23 -8.15 2.06
CA GLN A 97 -10.70 -7.75 3.36
C GLN A 97 -9.18 -7.68 3.33
N ILE A 98 -8.61 -6.79 4.14
CA ILE A 98 -7.17 -6.70 4.30
C ILE A 98 -6.61 -7.97 4.95
N ASN A 99 -5.47 -8.45 4.46
CA ASN A 99 -4.75 -9.55 5.07
C ASN A 99 -3.84 -9.03 6.20
N GLN A 100 -4.39 -8.89 7.40
CA GLN A 100 -3.65 -8.40 8.57
C GLN A 100 -2.45 -9.30 8.92
N SER A 101 -2.58 -10.62 8.78
CA SER A 101 -1.48 -11.56 9.07
C SER A 101 -0.24 -11.33 8.21
N ARG A 102 -0.39 -10.83 6.96
CA ARG A 102 0.75 -10.42 6.13
C ARG A 102 1.48 -9.21 6.71
N ILE A 103 0.74 -8.23 7.22
CA ILE A 103 1.31 -7.03 7.86
C ILE A 103 2.04 -7.46 9.14
N ASP A 104 1.39 -8.27 9.98
CA ASP A 104 1.95 -8.73 11.25
C ASP A 104 3.23 -9.55 11.03
N GLY A 105 3.25 -10.41 10.01
CA GLY A 105 4.45 -11.15 9.63
C GLY A 105 5.61 -10.25 9.20
N LEU A 106 5.33 -9.18 8.45
CA LEU A 106 6.35 -8.20 8.08
C LEU A 106 6.87 -7.41 9.29
N VAL A 107 5.98 -7.02 10.20
CA VAL A 107 6.34 -6.35 11.45
C VAL A 107 7.25 -7.24 12.30
N SER A 108 6.87 -8.51 12.50
CA SER A 108 7.65 -9.48 13.27
C SER A 108 9.07 -9.63 12.69
N ARG A 109 9.19 -9.81 11.36
CA ARG A 109 10.51 -9.91 10.70
C ARG A 109 11.39 -8.67 10.88
N LEU A 110 10.80 -7.47 10.82
CA LEU A 110 11.56 -6.22 10.97
C LEU A 110 11.90 -5.88 12.43
N LYS A 111 11.19 -6.45 13.41
CA LYS A 111 11.46 -6.27 14.84
C LYS A 111 12.38 -7.33 15.44
N GLU A 112 12.25 -8.59 15.01
CA GLU A 112 12.98 -9.74 15.58
C GLU A 112 14.35 -9.96 14.95
N ASP A 113 14.47 -9.77 13.64
CA ASP A 113 15.73 -9.94 12.92
C ASP A 113 16.61 -8.68 13.06
N ASP A 114 17.92 -8.82 12.79
CA ASP A 114 18.80 -7.67 12.62
C ASP A 114 18.23 -6.76 11.51
N PHE A 115 17.83 -5.54 11.89
CA PHE A 115 17.19 -4.60 10.97
C PHE A 115 18.01 -4.37 9.70
N GLU A 116 19.34 -4.33 9.80
CA GLU A 116 20.19 -4.14 8.63
C GLU A 116 20.10 -5.32 7.64
N GLN A 117 19.83 -6.53 8.14
CA GLN A 117 19.64 -7.74 7.35
C GLN A 117 18.21 -7.93 6.86
N SER A 118 17.22 -7.30 7.49
CA SER A 118 15.80 -7.45 7.15
C SER A 118 15.19 -6.24 6.44
N LYS A 119 15.83 -5.06 6.46
CA LYS A 119 15.31 -3.82 5.86
C LYS A 119 15.02 -3.91 4.35
N TRP A 120 15.64 -4.85 3.64
CA TRP A 120 15.32 -5.12 2.23
C TRP A 120 13.85 -5.52 2.01
N LEU A 121 13.17 -6.02 3.04
CA LEU A 121 11.74 -6.35 2.99
C LEU A 121 10.87 -5.11 2.73
N LEU A 122 11.31 -3.92 3.15
CA LEU A 122 10.64 -2.64 2.82
C LEU A 122 10.69 -2.33 1.32
N GLY A 123 11.66 -2.93 0.62
CA GLY A 123 11.87 -2.88 -0.81
C GLY A 123 11.08 -3.91 -1.62
N SER A 124 10.44 -4.88 -0.96
CA SER A 124 9.72 -5.94 -1.66
C SER A 124 8.49 -5.40 -2.38
N PRO A 125 8.10 -5.96 -3.55
CA PRO A 125 6.87 -5.58 -4.22
C PRO A 125 5.67 -5.70 -3.26
N ILE A 126 4.96 -4.59 -3.08
CA ILE A 126 3.76 -4.53 -2.24
C ILE A 126 2.56 -4.40 -3.17
N VAL A 127 1.91 -5.53 -3.46
CA VAL A 127 0.71 -5.62 -4.31
C VAL A 127 -0.36 -6.43 -3.59
#